data_AF-A0A3B9H2P6-F1
#
_entry.id   AF-A0A3B9H2P6-F1
#
_cell.length_a   1.000
_cell.length_b   1.000
_cell.length_c   1.000
_cell.angle_alpha   90.00
_cell.angle_beta   90.00
_cell.angle_gamma   90.00
#
_symmetry.space_group_name_H-M   'P 1'
#
loop_
_entity.id
_entity.type
_entity.pdbx_description
1 polymer ?
#
loop_
_entity_poly.entity_id
_entity_poly.type
_entity_poly.pdbx_seq_one_letter_code
_entity_poly.pdbx_strand_id
1 'polypeptide(L)'
;MTGQAIAPPPLTAGDALFLDFDGTLAGLQDDPDTVFLAPGMDLVLEAVGDRLHGALAILSGRDAGDLARRVPGGLWRVGNHGLIPLAPDQQAPDTRASAPDAVRGAIEK
;
A
#
# COMPACT_ATOMS: atom_id res chain seq x y z
N MET A 1 -18.89 27.20 -0.93
CA MET A 1 -19.66 25.99 -1.28
C MET A 1 -19.29 24.91 -0.29
N THR A 2 -20.03 24.77 0.80
CA THR A 2 -19.83 23.68 1.77
C THR A 2 -20.47 22.42 1.19
N GLY A 3 -19.69 21.60 0.51
CA GLY A 3 -20.12 20.26 0.12
C GLY A 3 -20.42 19.47 1.38
N GLN A 4 -21.67 19.05 1.55
CA GLN A 4 -22.08 18.21 2.66
C GLN A 4 -21.41 16.84 2.47
N ALA A 5 -20.44 16.51 3.31
CA ALA A 5 -19.71 15.25 3.22
C ALA A 5 -20.69 14.09 3.47
N ILE A 6 -20.94 13.29 2.43
CA ILE A 6 -21.71 12.05 2.56
C ILE A 6 -20.77 11.03 3.19
N ALA A 7 -21.12 10.52 4.37
CA ALA A 7 -20.36 9.46 5.00
C ALA A 7 -20.40 8.20 4.12
N PRO A 8 -19.29 7.46 3.98
CA PRO A 8 -19.31 6.18 3.28
C PRO A 8 -20.25 5.20 4.01
N PRO A 9 -20.86 4.25 3.28
CA PRO A 9 -21.68 3.23 3.89
C PRO A 9 -20.86 2.43 4.92
N PRO A 10 -21.49 1.93 6.00
CA PRO A 10 -20.80 1.12 6.99
C PRO A 10 -20.33 -0.20 6.35
N LEU A 11 -19.09 -0.59 6.65
CA LEU A 11 -18.52 -1.86 6.20
C LEU A 11 -19.14 -3.06 6.93
N THR A 12 -19.44 -4.08 6.14
CA THR A 12 -19.90 -5.40 6.56
C THR A 12 -18.82 -6.45 6.30
N ALA A 13 -18.96 -7.64 6.88
CA ALA A 13 -17.99 -8.73 6.71
C ALA A 13 -17.95 -9.30 5.27
N GLY A 14 -18.93 -8.95 4.42
CA GLY A 14 -18.96 -9.36 3.01
C GLY A 14 -18.30 -8.37 2.05
N ASP A 15 -17.80 -7.25 2.56
CA ASP A 15 -17.16 -6.22 1.75
C ASP A 15 -15.67 -6.51 1.57
N ALA A 16 -15.12 -6.06 0.44
CA ALA A 16 -13.69 -5.99 0.21
C ALA A 16 -13.25 -4.52 0.25
N LEU A 17 -12.20 -4.23 1.01
CA LEU A 17 -11.68 -2.88 1.20
C LEU A 17 -10.31 -2.73 0.52
N PHE A 18 -10.19 -1.69 -0.30
CA PHE A 18 -8.95 -1.32 -0.98
C PHE A 18 -8.58 0.09 -0.53
N LEU A 19 -7.41 0.24 0.07
CA LEU A 19 -6.93 1.53 0.58
C LEU A 19 -5.66 1.93 -0.14
N ASP A 20 -5.60 3.18 -0.56
CA ASP A 20 -4.35 3.81 -0.96
C ASP A 20 -3.48 4.10 0.27
N PHE A 21 -2.18 4.32 0.05
CA PHE A 21 -1.22 4.59 1.11
C PHE A 21 -0.90 6.10 1.24
N ASP A 22 -0.23 6.69 0.25
CA ASP A 22 0.27 8.06 0.33
C ASP A 22 -0.86 9.09 0.20
N GLY A 23 -1.00 9.96 1.18
CA GLY A 23 -2.12 10.92 1.24
C GLY A 23 -3.45 10.30 1.69
N THR A 24 -3.46 9.00 1.99
CA THR A 24 -4.65 8.28 2.48
C THR A 24 -4.43 7.69 3.88
N LEU A 25 -3.50 6.73 4.02
CA LEU A 25 -3.14 6.11 5.30
C LEU A 25 -1.93 6.79 5.96
N ALA A 26 -1.06 7.37 5.16
CA ALA A 26 0.10 8.13 5.59
C ALA A 26 0.06 9.53 5.00
N GLY A 27 0.45 10.54 5.78
CA GLY A 27 0.49 11.92 5.29
C GLY A 27 1.55 12.11 4.21
N LEU A 28 1.29 13.00 3.25
CA LEU A 28 2.29 13.42 2.27
C LEU A 28 3.39 14.22 2.98
N GLN A 29 4.65 13.93 2.65
CA GLN A 29 5.83 14.60 3.19
C GLN A 29 6.78 14.97 2.04
N ASP A 30 7.62 15.97 2.26
CA ASP A 30 8.63 16.41 1.27
C ASP A 30 9.63 15.30 0.95
N ASP A 31 10.01 14.52 1.97
CA ASP A 31 10.82 13.32 1.82
C ASP A 31 9.90 12.08 1.77
N PRO A 32 9.81 11.38 0.62
CA PRO A 32 8.99 10.19 0.50
C PRO A 32 9.50 9.00 1.32
N ASP A 33 10.78 9.01 1.75
CA ASP A 33 11.36 7.95 2.56
C ASP A 33 10.90 8.01 4.01
N THR A 34 10.50 9.18 4.51
CA THR A 34 10.03 9.40 5.89
C THR A 34 8.52 9.17 6.08
N VAL A 35 7.81 8.75 5.03
CA VAL A 35 6.36 8.51 5.07
C VAL A 35 6.05 7.14 5.66
N PHE A 36 5.60 7.09 6.91
CA PHE A 36 5.19 5.86 7.59
C PHE A 36 3.78 5.99 8.15
N LEU A 37 3.18 4.84 8.47
CA LEU A 37 1.92 4.78 9.22
C LEU A 37 2.09 5.48 10.57
N ALA A 38 1.01 6.14 11.01
CA ALA A 38 0.95 6.67 12.37
C ALA A 38 1.06 5.52 13.40
N PRO A 39 1.61 5.77 14.60
CA PRO A 39 1.72 4.75 15.64
C PRO A 39 0.37 4.06 15.93
N GLY A 40 0.34 2.73 15.87
CA GLY A 40 -0.85 1.91 16.14
C GLY A 40 -1.82 1.74 14.95
N MET A 41 -1.58 2.42 13.82
CA MET A 41 -2.42 2.25 12.63
C MET A 41 -2.25 0.86 12.00
N ASP A 42 -1.08 0.26 12.13
CA ASP A 42 -0.81 -1.14 11.79
C ASP A 42 -1.81 -2.10 12.44
N LEU A 43 -2.00 -1.97 13.75
CA LEU A 43 -2.94 -2.80 14.52
C LEU A 43 -4.39 -2.56 14.10
N VAL A 44 -4.75 -1.33 13.77
CA VAL A 44 -6.09 -0.99 13.28
C VAL A 44 -6.34 -1.65 11.93
N LEU A 45 -5.37 -1.60 11.02
CA LEU A 45 -5.49 -2.20 9.69
C LEU A 45 -5.59 -3.73 9.78
N GLU A 46 -4.81 -4.39 10.63
CA GLU A 46 -4.93 -5.83 10.88
C GLU A 46 -6.31 -6.20 11.43
N ALA A 47 -6.82 -5.46 12.43
CA ALA A 47 -8.14 -5.70 13.00
C ALA A 47 -9.28 -5.50 11.98
N VAL A 48 -9.15 -4.53 11.07
CA VAL A 48 -10.09 -4.34 9.95
C VAL A 48 -9.98 -5.50 8.96
N GLY A 49 -8.77 -5.92 8.62
CA GLY A 49 -8.53 -7.09 7.77
C GLY A 49 -9.20 -8.35 8.31
N ASP A 50 -9.05 -8.62 9.61
CA ASP A 50 -9.69 -9.76 10.28
C ASP A 50 -11.22 -9.70 10.21
N ARG A 51 -11.79 -8.51 10.46
CA ARG A 51 -13.24 -8.28 10.41
C ARG A 51 -13.81 -8.42 8.99
N LEU A 52 -12.99 -8.21 7.97
CA LEU A 52 -13.32 -8.42 6.56
C LEU A 52 -12.87 -9.79 6.05
N HIS A 53 -12.55 -10.74 6.93
CA HIS A 53 -12.12 -12.10 6.56
C HIS A 53 -10.92 -12.13 5.61
N GLY A 54 -9.97 -11.21 5.79
CA GLY A 54 -8.78 -11.05 4.96
C GLY A 54 -9.00 -10.24 3.68
N ALA A 55 -10.21 -9.72 3.43
CA ALA A 55 -10.54 -8.92 2.26
C ALA A 55 -10.12 -7.43 2.40
N LEU A 56 -8.91 -7.18 2.89
CA LEU A 56 -8.28 -5.86 2.93
C LEU A 56 -6.98 -5.87 2.14
N ALA A 57 -6.85 -4.96 1.19
CA ALA A 57 -5.64 -4.74 0.41
C ALA A 57 -5.17 -3.28 0.46
N ILE A 58 -3.87 -3.08 0.67
CA ILE A 58 -3.22 -1.79 0.50
C ILE A 58 -2.68 -1.71 -0.92
N LEU A 59 -3.20 -0.78 -1.73
CA LEU A 59 -2.87 -0.59 -3.14
C LEU A 59 -2.15 0.75 -3.31
N SER A 60 -0.88 0.73 -3.71
CA SER A 60 -0.06 1.94 -3.78
C SER A 60 0.74 2.05 -5.08
N GLY A 61 1.10 3.28 -5.45
CA GLY A 61 2.12 3.55 -6.45
C GLY A 61 3.54 3.20 -6.00
N ARG A 62 3.79 3.10 -4.68
CA ARG A 62 5.08 2.69 -4.13
C ARG A 62 5.51 1.34 -4.65
N ASP A 63 6.81 1.14 -4.79
CA ASP A 63 7.34 -0.18 -5.06
C ASP A 63 6.87 -1.20 -4.00
N ALA A 64 6.51 -2.42 -4.41
CA ALA A 64 5.95 -3.42 -3.50
C ALA A 64 6.87 -3.76 -2.32
N GLY A 65 8.20 -3.76 -2.51
CA GLY A 65 9.16 -3.95 -1.43
C GLY A 65 9.27 -2.74 -0.50
N ASP A 66 9.09 -1.53 -1.01
CA ASP A 66 8.99 -0.34 -0.16
C ASP A 66 7.68 -0.32 0.63
N LEU A 67 6.56 -0.60 -0.03
CA LEU A 67 5.25 -0.72 0.61
C LEU A 67 5.27 -1.78 1.71
N ALA A 68 5.85 -2.96 1.45
CA ALA A 68 5.91 -4.06 2.41
C ALA A 68 6.68 -3.73 3.70
N ARG A 69 7.58 -2.73 3.70
CA ARG A 69 8.26 -2.25 4.90
C ARG A 69 7.43 -1.24 5.71
N ARG A 70 6.39 -0.66 5.10
CA ARG A 70 5.62 0.46 5.67
C ARG A 70 4.25 0.03 6.22
N VAL A 71 3.78 -1.16 5.86
CA VAL A 71 2.46 -1.67 6.25
C VAL A 71 2.54 -3.10 6.78
N PRO A 72 1.53 -3.58 7.52
CA PRO A 72 1.57 -4.90 8.15
C PRO A 72 1.73 -6.05 7.16
N GLY A 73 2.49 -7.07 7.58
CA GLY A 73 2.76 -8.26 6.78
C GLY A 73 1.55 -9.16 6.55
N GLY A 74 0.60 -9.16 7.49
CA GLY A 74 -0.62 -9.99 7.43
C GLY A 74 -1.66 -9.51 6.41
N LEU A 75 -1.42 -8.42 5.69
CA LEU A 75 -2.35 -7.85 4.71
C LEU A 75 -1.89 -8.08 3.27
N TRP A 76 -2.85 -8.03 2.34
CA TRP A 76 -2.53 -7.90 0.92
C TRP A 76 -1.85 -6.56 0.66
N ARG A 77 -0.73 -6.59 -0.04
CA ARG A 77 0.08 -5.41 -0.37
C ARG A 77 0.32 -5.40 -1.86
N VAL A 78 -0.19 -4.40 -2.56
CA VAL A 78 -0.11 -4.31 -4.01
C VAL A 78 0.63 -3.03 -4.38
N GLY A 79 1.88 -3.19 -4.79
CA GLY A 79 2.75 -2.07 -5.17
C GLY A 79 2.84 -1.85 -6.67
N ASN A 80 3.68 -0.88 -7.04
CA ASN A 80 4.00 -0.49 -8.41
C ASN A 80 2.73 -0.19 -9.24
N HIS A 81 1.79 0.56 -8.67
CA HIS A 81 0.50 0.89 -9.29
C HIS A 81 -0.35 -0.34 -9.67
N GLY A 82 -0.30 -1.39 -8.86
CA GLY A 82 -1.09 -2.61 -9.10
C GLY A 82 -0.33 -3.75 -9.78
N LEU A 83 0.92 -3.52 -10.21
CA LEU A 83 1.68 -4.50 -10.99
C LEU A 83 2.18 -5.68 -10.15
N ILE A 84 2.55 -5.44 -8.89
CA ILE A 84 3.20 -6.44 -8.05
C ILE A 84 2.37 -6.69 -6.79
N PRO A 85 1.58 -7.78 -6.75
CA PRO A 85 0.87 -8.20 -5.55
C PRO A 85 1.77 -9.04 -4.63
N LEU A 86 1.63 -8.81 -3.33
CA LEU A 86 2.17 -9.62 -2.26
C LEU A 86 1.00 -10.08 -1.39
N ALA A 87 0.81 -11.40 -1.31
CA ALA A 87 -0.15 -12.01 -0.41
C ALA A 87 0.23 -11.77 1.07
N PRO A 88 -0.68 -11.95 2.03
CA PRO A 88 -0.34 -12.00 3.45
C PRO A 88 0.88 -12.89 3.70
N ASP A 89 1.79 -12.42 4.57
CA ASP A 89 3.05 -13.05 4.98
C ASP A 89 4.08 -13.27 3.85
N GLN A 90 3.73 -12.97 2.60
CA GLN A 90 4.67 -12.99 1.50
C GLN A 90 5.69 -11.86 1.67
N GLN A 91 6.96 -12.20 1.51
CA GLN A 91 8.05 -11.23 1.45
C GLN A 91 8.17 -10.67 0.04
N ALA A 92 8.54 -9.40 -0.05
CA ALA A 92 8.89 -8.82 -1.33
C ALA A 92 10.16 -9.50 -1.89
N PRO A 93 10.26 -9.69 -3.22
CA PRO A 93 11.48 -10.24 -3.80
C PRO A 93 12.67 -9.31 -3.54
N ASP A 94 13.81 -9.88 -3.15
CA ASP A 94 15.05 -9.14 -2.87
C ASP A 94 15.64 -8.45 -4.11
N THR A 95 15.36 -9.00 -5.30
CA THR A 95 15.90 -8.50 -6.57
C THR A 95 14.80 -8.02 -7.50
N ARG A 96 14.90 -6.76 -7.93
CA ARG A 96 14.14 -6.26 -9.08
C ARG A 96 14.88 -6.62 -10.37
N ALA A 97 14.12 -6.95 -11.42
CA ALA A 97 14.72 -7.14 -12.74
C ALA A 97 15.40 -5.84 -13.19
N SER A 98 16.67 -5.93 -13.60
CA SER A 98 17.41 -4.81 -14.16
C SER A 98 16.78 -4.35 -15.47
N ALA A 99 16.74 -3.03 -15.70
CA ALA A 99 16.42 -2.52 -17.02
C ALA A 99 17.46 -3.05 -18.04
N PRO A 100 17.07 -3.31 -19.31
CA PRO A 100 18.02 -3.68 -20.35
C PRO A 100 19.15 -2.66 -20.45
N ASP A 101 20.39 -3.11 -20.65
CA ASP A 101 21.58 -2.24 -20.65
C ASP A 101 21.47 -1.08 -21.64
N ALA A 102 20.83 -1.32 -22.80
CA ALA A 102 20.60 -0.28 -23.81
C ALA A 102 19.73 0.88 -23.28
N VAL A 103 18.75 0.60 -22.42
CA VAL A 103 17.91 1.62 -21.78
C VAL A 103 18.68 2.32 -20.67
N ARG A 104 19.42 1.58 -19.85
CA ARG A 104 20.23 2.15 -18.75
C ARG A 104 21.28 3.14 -19.29
N GLY A 105 22.03 2.72 -20.30
CA GLY A 105 23.05 3.56 -20.93
C GLY A 105 22.53 4.78 -21.70
N ALA A 106 21.22 4.84 -21.99
CA ALA A 106 20.60 6.01 -22.61
C ALA A 106 20.23 7.10 -21.59
N ILE A 107 20.02 6.74 -20.31
CA ILE A 107 19.62 7.67 -19.23
C ILE A 107 20.83 8.19 -18.45
N GLU A 108 21.93 7.43 -18.40
CA GLU A 108 23.16 7.76 -17.66
C GLU A 108 24.13 8.70 -18.44
N LYS A 109 23.70 9.31 -19.55
CA LYS A 109 24.48 10.28 -20.34
C LYS A 109 24.17 11.72 -19.95
#